data_AF-A0A6J6YRL1-F1
#
_entry.id   AF-A0A6J6YRL1-F1
#
_cell.length_a   1.000
_cell.length_b   1.000
_cell.length_c   1.000
_cell.angle_alpha   90.00
_cell.angle_beta   90.00
_cell.angle_gamma   90.00
#
_symmetry.space_group_name_H-M   'P 1'
#
loop_
_entity.id
_entity.type
_entity.pdbx_description
1 polymer ?
#
loop_
_entity_poly.entity_id
_entity_poly.type
_entity_poly.pdbx_seq_one_letter_code
_entity_poly.pdbx_strand_id
1 'polypeptide(L)'
;MKSELDDVPQTIVGISFDDRFRAHEFMTAASRLASKHLIRIHDAVIVTKDDAGVSHVVETVDPSPGRSAASGAMWAGLIGLFVAGPVGWIAGGVIGAGAGAITAKVVDFGVPDEWVAWFREAVETGTTTVVLLLTEVDMNALVDEVARFAGAHLVYANLDALSFDRISAALSGSHPAPANESAT
;
A
#
# COMPACT_ATOMS: atom_id res chain seq x y z
N MET A 1 21.58 -8.71 -13.68
CA MET A 1 21.41 -9.39 -12.39
C MET A 1 19.92 -9.31 -12.07
N LYS A 2 19.16 -10.26 -12.62
CA LYS A 2 17.69 -10.36 -12.55
C LYS A 2 17.43 -11.76 -12.02
N SER A 3 17.31 -11.92 -10.71
CA SER A 3 16.95 -13.19 -10.05
C SER A 3 17.24 -13.06 -8.56
N GLU A 4 16.21 -12.85 -7.75
CA GLU A 4 16.04 -13.39 -6.38
C GLU A 4 14.86 -12.69 -5.68
N LEU A 5 14.57 -11.43 -6.01
CA LEU A 5 13.43 -10.68 -5.45
C LEU A 5 12.13 -10.79 -6.27
N ASP A 6 12.19 -11.30 -7.51
CA ASP A 6 11.02 -11.48 -8.41
C ASP A 6 10.17 -12.73 -8.05
N ASP A 7 10.61 -13.59 -7.13
CA ASP A 7 9.97 -14.89 -6.80
C ASP A 7 9.48 -14.99 -5.35
N VAL A 8 9.52 -13.88 -4.60
CA VAL A 8 8.90 -13.84 -3.26
C VAL A 8 7.39 -13.70 -3.46
N PRO A 9 6.57 -14.63 -2.96
CA PRO A 9 5.13 -14.60 -3.16
C PRO A 9 4.56 -13.31 -2.56
N GLN A 10 4.02 -12.47 -3.43
CA GLN A 10 3.38 -11.22 -3.03
C GLN A 10 1.97 -11.50 -2.53
N THR A 11 1.67 -10.97 -1.35
CA THR A 11 0.37 -11.12 -0.70
C THR A 11 -0.37 -9.78 -0.75
N ILE A 12 -1.53 -9.74 -1.39
CA ILE A 12 -2.48 -8.62 -1.33
C ILE A 12 -3.51 -8.94 -0.26
N VAL A 13 -3.70 -8.03 0.69
CA VAL A 13 -4.73 -8.13 1.73
C VAL A 13 -5.55 -6.85 1.75
N GLY A 14 -6.87 -6.98 1.61
CA GLY A 14 -7.83 -5.89 1.70
C GLY A 14 -8.70 -6.05 2.94
N ILE A 15 -8.59 -5.11 3.89
CA ILE A 15 -9.35 -5.10 5.14
C ILE A 15 -10.17 -3.81 5.19
N SER A 16 -11.47 -3.95 5.41
CA SER A 16 -12.38 -2.82 5.44
C SER A 16 -12.87 -2.54 6.86
N PHE A 17 -13.10 -1.25 7.12
CA PHE A 17 -13.40 -0.66 8.41
C PHE A 17 -14.60 0.28 8.27
N ASP A 18 -15.37 0.42 9.35
CA ASP A 18 -16.57 1.27 9.39
C ASP A 18 -16.25 2.77 9.29
N ASP A 19 -15.00 3.17 9.55
CA ASP A 19 -14.59 4.56 9.48
C ASP A 19 -13.11 4.73 9.13
N ARG A 20 -12.79 5.95 8.66
CA ARG A 20 -11.43 6.34 8.25
C ARG A 20 -10.42 6.32 9.40
N PHE A 21 -10.81 6.66 10.63
CA PHE A 21 -9.89 6.69 11.76
C PHE A 21 -9.40 5.28 12.11
N ARG A 22 -10.29 4.29 12.10
CA ARG A 22 -9.94 2.88 12.27
C ARG A 22 -8.97 2.37 11.21
N ALA A 23 -9.20 2.75 9.95
CA ALA A 23 -8.27 2.42 8.86
C ALA A 23 -6.87 3.03 9.08
N HIS A 24 -6.76 4.28 9.53
CA HIS A 24 -5.46 4.90 9.84
C HIS A 24 -4.79 4.29 11.09
N GLU A 25 -5.57 3.92 12.11
CA GLU A 25 -5.08 3.19 13.28
C GLU A 25 -4.49 1.83 12.83
N PHE A 26 -5.18 1.11 11.95
CA PHE A 26 -4.70 -0.13 11.37
C PHE A 26 -3.42 0.07 10.53
N MET A 27 -3.35 1.12 9.72
CA MET A 27 -2.11 1.45 8.99
C MET A 27 -0.92 1.70 9.91
N THR A 28 -1.15 2.34 11.06
CA THR A 28 -0.11 2.57 12.08
C THR A 28 0.32 1.25 12.72
N ALA A 29 -0.64 0.37 13.01
CA ALA A 29 -0.38 -0.98 13.50
C ALA A 29 0.42 -1.84 12.50
N ALA A 30 0.04 -1.83 11.22
CA ALA A 30 0.75 -2.52 10.15
C ALA A 30 2.19 -1.98 9.99
N SER A 31 2.36 -0.65 10.03
CA SER A 31 3.69 -0.02 10.01
C SER A 31 4.57 -0.45 11.19
N ARG A 32 3.97 -0.70 12.35
CA ARG A 32 4.67 -1.22 13.53
C ARG A 32 5.05 -2.70 13.38
N LEU A 33 4.23 -3.51 12.70
CA LEU A 33 4.63 -4.88 12.35
C LEU A 33 5.81 -4.85 11.37
N ALA A 34 5.76 -3.94 10.39
CA ALA A 34 6.82 -3.76 9.42
C ALA A 34 8.15 -3.34 10.07
N SER A 35 8.12 -2.37 10.99
CA SER A 35 9.34 -1.94 11.71
C SER A 35 9.95 -3.03 12.59
N LYS A 36 9.15 -4.02 12.99
CA LYS A 36 9.59 -5.21 13.73
C LYS A 36 10.03 -6.36 12.82
N HIS A 37 10.05 -6.17 11.50
CA HIS A 37 10.38 -7.20 10.51
C HIS A 37 9.43 -8.41 10.57
N LEU A 38 8.19 -8.20 11.03
CA LEU A 38 7.15 -9.24 11.06
C LEU A 38 6.36 -9.30 9.75
N ILE A 39 6.34 -8.20 8.99
CA ILE A 39 5.81 -8.13 7.62
C ILE A 39 6.70 -7.20 6.81
N ARG A 40 6.69 -7.32 5.49
CA ARG A 40 7.26 -6.31 4.59
C ARG A 40 6.14 -5.67 3.78
N ILE A 41 5.93 -4.36 3.94
CA ILE A 41 4.94 -3.60 3.16
C ILE A 41 5.65 -3.00 1.95
N HIS A 42 5.20 -3.39 0.75
CA HIS A 42 5.66 -2.81 -0.51
C HIS A 42 4.87 -1.58 -0.90
N ASP A 43 3.55 -1.65 -0.72
CA ASP A 43 2.63 -0.56 -1.03
C ASP A 43 1.39 -0.68 -0.13
N ALA A 44 0.71 0.44 0.10
CA ALA A 44 -0.56 0.48 0.80
C ALA A 44 -1.47 1.55 0.21
N VAL A 45 -2.71 1.18 -0.04
CA VAL A 45 -3.72 2.03 -0.63
C VAL A 45 -4.96 2.06 0.26
N ILE A 46 -5.49 3.25 0.53
CA ILE A 46 -6.77 3.45 1.21
C ILE A 46 -7.83 3.79 0.18
N VAL A 47 -8.87 2.98 0.12
CA VAL A 47 -10.03 3.17 -0.76
C VAL A 47 -11.24 3.55 0.10
N THR A 48 -11.92 4.63 -0.25
CA THR A 48 -13.15 5.08 0.41
C THR A 48 -14.22 5.35 -0.62
N LYS A 49 -15.49 5.17 -0.28
CA LYS A 49 -16.60 5.56 -1.15
C LYS A 49 -17.50 6.57 -0.44
N ASP A 50 -17.69 7.71 -1.08
CA ASP A 50 -18.54 8.77 -0.55
C ASP A 50 -20.04 8.47 -0.74
N ASP A 51 -20.87 9.30 -0.12
CA ASP A 51 -22.33 9.18 -0.19
C ASP A 51 -22.90 9.43 -1.60
N ALA A 52 -22.11 10.05 -2.49
CA ALA A 52 -22.45 10.20 -3.91
C ALA A 52 -22.07 8.96 -4.75
N GLY A 53 -21.48 7.94 -4.12
CA GLY A 53 -21.05 6.70 -4.77
C GLY A 53 -19.70 6.82 -5.47
N VAL A 54 -18.96 7.92 -5.29
CA VAL A 54 -17.65 8.13 -5.90
C VAL A 54 -16.57 7.51 -5.01
N SER A 55 -15.77 6.62 -5.59
CA SER A 55 -14.63 6.01 -4.92
C SER A 55 -13.39 6.92 -4.99
N HIS A 56 -12.75 7.16 -3.85
CA HIS A 56 -11.49 7.87 -3.71
C HIS A 56 -10.39 6.91 -3.29
N VAL A 57 -9.19 7.13 -3.80
CA VAL A 57 -8.03 6.27 -3.56
C VAL A 57 -6.86 7.13 -3.12
N VAL A 58 -6.24 6.76 -2.00
CA VAL A 58 -5.07 7.44 -1.43
C VAL A 58 -3.96 6.41 -1.24
N GLU A 59 -2.85 6.61 -1.94
CA GLU A 59 -1.61 5.84 -1.74
C GLU A 59 -0.93 6.33 -0.45
N THR A 60 -0.48 5.41 0.40
CA THR A 60 -0.09 5.68 1.79
C THR A 60 1.36 5.36 2.08
N VAL A 61 1.94 4.41 1.34
CA VAL A 61 3.38 4.21 1.28
C VAL A 61 3.88 5.10 0.13
N ASP A 62 4.95 5.85 0.37
CA ASP A 62 5.48 6.93 -0.48
C ASP A 62 4.92 6.95 -1.92
N PRO A 63 4.26 8.05 -2.37
CA PRO A 63 4.00 8.19 -3.79
C PRO A 63 5.36 8.06 -4.45
N SER A 64 5.53 7.02 -5.28
CA SER A 64 6.81 6.75 -5.92
C SER A 64 7.46 8.08 -6.36
N PRO A 65 8.78 8.25 -6.27
CA PRO A 65 9.47 9.51 -6.57
C PRO A 65 9.09 10.15 -7.92
N GLY A 66 8.41 9.42 -8.80
CA GLY A 66 7.78 9.91 -10.02
C GLY A 66 6.67 10.94 -9.85
N ARG A 67 5.98 11.06 -8.69
CA ARG A 67 4.88 12.03 -8.54
C ARG A 67 5.22 13.32 -7.78
N SER A 68 6.38 13.36 -7.11
CA SER A 68 6.94 14.58 -6.51
C SER A 68 8.32 14.95 -7.09
N ALA A 69 8.63 14.47 -8.31
CA ALA A 69 9.82 14.89 -9.04
C ALA A 69 9.69 16.38 -9.38
N ALA A 70 10.30 17.24 -8.56
CA ALA A 70 10.72 18.56 -9.00
C ALA A 70 11.37 18.39 -10.38
N SER A 71 10.78 19.02 -11.40
CA SER A 71 11.17 18.80 -12.80
C SER A 71 12.68 19.05 -12.96
N GLY A 72 13.30 18.43 -13.96
CA GLY A 72 14.71 18.73 -14.28
C GLY A 72 14.96 20.23 -14.45
N ALA A 73 13.95 20.97 -14.93
CA ALA A 73 13.96 22.43 -15.01
C ALA A 73 13.98 23.12 -13.62
N MET A 74 13.27 22.59 -12.62
CA MET A 74 13.28 23.12 -11.25
C MET A 74 14.68 22.96 -10.61
N TRP A 75 15.29 21.78 -10.72
CA TRP A 75 16.63 21.55 -10.17
C TRP A 75 17.73 22.26 -10.96
N ALA A 76 17.66 22.29 -12.30
CA ALA A 76 18.61 23.03 -13.13
C ALA A 76 18.50 24.55 -12.91
N GLY A 77 17.29 25.06 -12.72
CA GLY A 77 17.05 26.44 -12.30
C GLY A 77 17.73 26.72 -10.95
N LEU A 78 17.57 25.85 -9.95
CA LEU A 78 18.16 26.04 -8.63
C LEU A 78 19.70 26.06 -8.67
N ILE A 79 20.30 25.19 -9.48
CA ILE A 79 21.76 25.20 -9.72
C ILE A 79 22.18 26.50 -10.42
N GLY A 80 21.44 26.94 -11.44
CA GLY A 80 21.70 28.19 -12.15
C GLY A 80 21.58 29.43 -11.25
N LEU A 81 20.62 29.43 -10.32
CA LEU A 81 20.44 30.48 -9.31
C LEU A 81 21.69 30.64 -8.45
N PHE A 82 22.31 29.53 -8.05
CA PHE A 82 23.48 29.54 -7.17
C PHE A 82 24.73 30.06 -7.90
N VAL A 83 24.88 29.76 -9.19
CA VAL A 83 26.07 30.12 -9.98
C VAL A 83 25.98 31.54 -10.56
N ALA A 84 24.80 31.98 -10.98
CA ALA A 84 24.65 33.25 -11.72
C ALA A 84 23.46 34.11 -11.25
N GLY A 85 22.93 33.85 -10.06
CA GLY A 85 21.83 34.61 -9.49
C GLY A 85 20.54 34.49 -10.32
N PRO A 86 19.65 35.50 -10.27
CA PRO A 86 18.32 35.42 -10.91
C PRO A 86 18.34 35.13 -12.41
N VAL A 87 19.39 35.57 -13.13
CA VAL A 87 19.56 35.31 -14.56
C VAL A 87 19.88 33.84 -14.83
N GLY A 88 20.69 33.22 -13.97
CA GLY A 88 21.03 31.80 -14.08
C GLY A 88 19.84 30.88 -13.81
N TRP A 89 18.93 31.28 -12.92
CA TRP A 89 17.70 30.52 -12.66
C TRP A 89 16.80 30.41 -13.89
N ILE A 90 16.60 31.53 -14.61
CA ILE A 90 15.78 31.59 -15.83
C ILE A 90 16.43 30.77 -16.94
N ALA A 91 17.73 30.92 -17.14
CA ALA A 91 18.47 30.17 -18.18
C ALA A 91 18.51 28.66 -17.89
N GLY A 92 18.71 28.26 -16.62
CA GLY A 92 18.72 26.86 -16.20
C GLY A 92 17.37 26.16 -16.36
N GLY A 93 16.27 26.87 -16.11
CA GLY A 93 14.91 26.35 -16.30
C GLY A 93 14.57 26.09 -17.78
N VAL A 94 14.97 26.98 -18.69
CA VAL A 94 14.69 26.86 -20.14
C VAL A 94 15.47 25.71 -20.77
N ILE A 95 16.74 25.53 -20.39
CA ILE A 95 17.59 24.46 -20.92
C ILE A 95 17.23 23.09 -20.29
N GLY A 96 16.83 23.06 -19.02
CA GLY A 96 16.43 21.84 -18.31
C GLY A 96 15.13 21.21 -18.82
N ALA A 97 14.28 21.96 -19.50
CA ALA A 97 13.02 21.46 -20.07
C ALA A 97 13.22 20.56 -21.30
N GLY A 98 14.35 20.68 -22.03
CA GLY A 98 14.59 19.94 -23.27
C GLY A 98 15.23 18.56 -23.11
N ALA A 99 15.87 18.27 -21.96
CA ALA A 99 16.61 17.02 -21.72
C ALA A 99 16.00 16.14 -20.62
N GLY A 100 14.96 16.62 -19.93
CA GLY A 100 14.39 16.00 -18.74
C GLY A 100 13.25 15.02 -19.03
N ALA A 101 13.50 13.99 -19.84
CA ALA A 101 12.59 12.86 -19.97
C ALA A 101 13.34 11.59 -20.41
N ILE A 102 14.49 11.29 -19.80
CA ILE A 102 14.96 9.90 -19.85
C ILE A 102 13.97 9.12 -19.00
N THR A 103 13.10 8.38 -19.68
CA THR A 103 12.11 7.47 -19.12
C THR A 103 12.76 6.63 -18.03
N ALA A 104 12.54 7.01 -16.77
CA ALA A 104 12.72 6.08 -15.67
C ALA A 104 11.72 4.97 -15.95
N LYS A 105 12.22 3.80 -16.33
CA LYS A 105 11.41 2.59 -16.37
C LYS A 105 11.15 2.26 -14.90
N VAL A 106 10.14 2.91 -14.33
CA VAL A 106 9.65 2.64 -12.99
C VAL A 106 9.24 1.18 -13.03
N VAL A 107 9.98 0.33 -12.34
CA VAL A 107 9.48 -1.00 -12.02
C VAL A 107 8.37 -0.73 -11.02
N ASP A 108 7.14 -0.93 -11.45
CA ASP A 108 5.97 -0.71 -10.61
C ASP A 108 5.95 -1.85 -9.58
N PHE A 109 6.34 -1.53 -8.35
CA PHE A 109 6.24 -2.43 -7.19
C PHE A 109 5.04 -2.04 -6.32
N GLY A 110 4.02 -1.42 -6.92
CA GLY A 110 2.77 -1.03 -6.28
C GLY A 110 1.68 -2.08 -6.34
N VAL A 111 0.55 -1.81 -5.68
CA VAL A 111 -0.69 -2.59 -5.85
C VAL A 111 -1.09 -2.53 -7.34
N PRO A 112 -1.25 -3.67 -8.04
CA PRO A 112 -1.56 -3.65 -9.46
C PRO A 112 -2.87 -2.91 -9.77
N ASP A 113 -2.90 -2.18 -10.89
CA ASP A 113 -4.03 -1.33 -11.29
C ASP A 113 -5.37 -2.07 -11.32
N GLU A 114 -5.37 -3.35 -11.71
CA GLU A 114 -6.56 -4.20 -11.70
C GLU A 114 -7.12 -4.44 -10.30
N TRP A 115 -6.26 -4.55 -9.29
CA TRP A 115 -6.67 -4.70 -7.90
C TRP A 115 -7.20 -3.39 -7.36
N VAL A 116 -6.55 -2.26 -7.69
CA VAL A 116 -7.07 -0.93 -7.32
C VAL A 116 -8.46 -0.71 -7.93
N ALA A 117 -8.67 -1.07 -9.20
CA ALA A 117 -9.97 -0.99 -9.84
C ALA A 117 -11.01 -1.89 -9.16
N TRP A 118 -10.64 -3.14 -8.86
CA TRP A 118 -11.53 -4.08 -8.17
C TRP A 118 -11.95 -3.56 -6.78
N PHE A 119 -11.01 -3.04 -5.99
CA PHE A 119 -11.33 -2.49 -4.66
C PHE A 119 -12.18 -1.21 -4.73
N ARG A 120 -12.02 -0.38 -5.76
CA ARG A 120 -12.92 0.78 -5.99
C ARG A 120 -14.37 0.36 -6.20
N GLU A 121 -14.58 -0.77 -6.86
CA GLU A 121 -15.92 -1.33 -7.08
C GLU A 121 -16.45 -2.04 -5.83
N ALA A 122 -15.59 -2.78 -5.14
CA ALA A 122 -15.94 -3.57 -3.96
C ALA A 122 -16.20 -2.74 -2.70
N VAL A 123 -15.57 -1.56 -2.56
CA VAL A 123 -15.75 -0.72 -1.37
C VAL A 123 -17.20 -0.26 -1.24
N GLU A 124 -17.75 -0.41 -0.03
CA GLU A 124 -19.11 0.01 0.29
C GLU A 124 -19.14 1.48 0.74
N THR A 125 -20.23 2.17 0.42
CA THR A 125 -20.44 3.55 0.90
C THR A 125 -20.43 3.59 2.42
N GLY A 126 -19.70 4.56 2.99
CA GLY A 126 -19.54 4.69 4.43
C GLY A 126 -18.48 3.77 5.04
N THR A 127 -17.79 2.95 4.23
CA THR A 127 -16.65 2.14 4.69
C THR A 127 -15.33 2.68 4.17
N THR A 128 -14.23 2.26 4.80
CA THR A 128 -12.86 2.55 4.38
C THR A 128 -12.07 1.25 4.29
N THR A 129 -11.59 0.90 3.10
CA THR A 129 -10.79 -0.30 2.86
C THR A 129 -9.31 0.04 2.77
N VAL A 130 -8.50 -0.60 3.61
CA VAL A 130 -7.03 -0.60 3.52
C VAL A 130 -6.60 -1.81 2.70
N VAL A 131 -5.84 -1.56 1.64
CA VAL A 131 -5.25 -2.58 0.78
C VAL A 131 -3.75 -2.55 0.99
N LEU A 132 -3.17 -3.67 1.40
CA LEU A 132 -1.74 -3.84 1.62
C LEU A 132 -1.16 -4.80 0.59
N LEU A 133 -0.03 -4.42 -0.03
CA LEU A 133 0.84 -5.32 -0.77
C LEU A 133 2.01 -5.72 0.12
N LEU A 134 2.09 -7.01 0.45
CA LEU A 134 2.99 -7.55 1.46
C LEU A 134 3.91 -8.64 0.88
N THR A 135 5.08 -8.79 1.48
CA THR A 135 5.92 -10.00 1.40
C THR A 135 6.43 -10.35 2.80
N GLU A 136 7.08 -11.51 2.96
CA GLU A 136 7.69 -11.94 4.23
C GLU A 136 6.72 -11.83 5.42
N VAL A 137 5.51 -12.38 5.26
CA VAL A 137 4.41 -12.19 6.21
C VAL A 137 4.47 -13.21 7.35
N ASP A 138 4.69 -12.75 8.58
CA ASP A 138 4.38 -13.51 9.80
C ASP A 138 2.86 -13.51 10.01
N MET A 139 2.24 -14.62 9.60
CA MET A 139 0.79 -14.80 9.68
C MET A 139 0.25 -14.77 11.11
N ASN A 140 1.02 -15.17 12.12
CA ASN A 140 0.55 -15.12 13.50
C ASN A 140 0.47 -13.66 13.96
N ALA A 141 1.53 -12.89 13.71
CA ALA A 141 1.58 -11.48 14.08
C ALA A 141 0.51 -10.65 13.34
N LEU A 142 0.27 -10.95 12.05
CA LEU A 142 -0.77 -10.29 11.28
C LEU A 142 -2.17 -10.61 11.83
N VAL A 143 -2.47 -11.88 12.05
CA VAL A 143 -3.76 -12.32 12.61
C VAL A 143 -4.00 -11.71 13.99
N ASP A 144 -3.00 -11.76 14.87
CA ASP A 144 -3.10 -11.20 16.23
C ASP A 144 -3.33 -9.69 16.21
N GLU A 145 -2.69 -8.97 15.29
CA GLU A 145 -2.89 -7.53 15.18
C GLU A 145 -4.26 -7.18 14.60
N VAL A 146 -4.68 -7.89 13.55
CA VAL A 146 -5.98 -7.71 12.89
C VAL A 146 -7.13 -8.01 13.87
N ALA A 147 -7.00 -9.02 14.73
CA ALA A 147 -8.00 -9.40 15.73
C ALA A 147 -8.35 -8.26 16.73
N ARG A 148 -7.48 -7.25 16.85
CA ARG A 148 -7.67 -6.11 17.77
C ARG A 148 -8.65 -5.07 17.22
N PHE A 149 -8.98 -5.14 15.94
CA PHE A 149 -9.86 -4.21 15.25
C PHE A 149 -11.27 -4.80 15.12
N ALA A 150 -12.07 -4.64 16.17
CA ALA A 150 -13.49 -5.04 16.14
C ALA A 150 -14.24 -4.30 15.02
N GLY A 151 -15.08 -5.03 14.26
CA GLY A 151 -15.83 -4.49 13.12
C GLY A 151 -15.06 -4.49 11.79
N ALA A 152 -13.76 -4.79 11.82
CA ALA A 152 -13.01 -4.98 10.59
C ALA A 152 -13.44 -6.25 9.85
N HIS A 153 -13.41 -6.22 8.52
CA HIS A 153 -13.81 -7.35 7.68
C HIS A 153 -12.83 -7.56 6.53
N LEU A 154 -12.49 -8.82 6.27
CA LEU A 154 -11.58 -9.20 5.18
C LEU A 154 -12.36 -9.16 3.87
N VAL A 155 -12.03 -8.21 3.02
CA VAL A 155 -12.62 -8.06 1.69
C VAL A 155 -11.96 -9.01 0.70
N TYR A 156 -10.64 -9.14 0.79
CA TYR A 156 -9.86 -9.99 -0.10
C TYR A 156 -8.52 -10.38 0.53
N ALA A 157 -8.06 -11.60 0.25
CA ALA A 157 -6.66 -11.97 0.40
C ALA A 157 -6.28 -13.08 -0.59
N ASN A 158 -5.10 -12.99 -1.20
CA ASN A 158 -4.54 -14.06 -2.05
C ASN A 158 -3.66 -15.04 -1.24
N LEU A 159 -4.19 -15.49 -0.10
CA LEU A 159 -3.52 -16.41 0.82
C LEU A 159 -3.93 -17.87 0.55
N ASP A 160 -3.16 -18.82 1.08
CA ASP A 160 -3.62 -20.21 1.14
C ASP A 160 -4.87 -20.33 2.04
N ALA A 161 -5.65 -21.39 1.84
CA ALA A 161 -6.93 -21.56 2.52
C ALA A 161 -6.83 -21.52 4.05
N LEU A 162 -5.77 -22.08 4.65
CA LEU A 162 -5.60 -22.08 6.11
C LEU A 162 -5.34 -20.67 6.62
N SER A 163 -4.47 -19.92 5.95
CA SER A 163 -4.15 -18.54 6.29
C SER A 163 -5.36 -17.60 6.14
N PHE A 164 -6.14 -17.77 5.08
CA PHE A 164 -7.39 -17.03 4.87
C PHE A 164 -8.38 -17.28 6.02
N ASP A 165 -8.62 -18.55 6.36
CA ASP A 165 -9.56 -18.93 7.42
C ASP A 165 -9.14 -18.34 8.76
N ARG A 166 -7.85 -18.31 9.08
CA ARG A 166 -7.33 -17.73 10.33
C ARG A 166 -7.59 -16.23 10.44
N ILE A 167 -7.38 -15.47 9.37
CA ILE A 167 -7.67 -14.02 9.36
C ILE A 167 -9.18 -13.80 9.44
N SER A 168 -9.97 -14.52 8.65
CA SER A 168 -11.43 -14.41 8.63
C SER A 168 -12.04 -14.73 10.01
N ALA A 169 -11.55 -15.79 10.65
CA ALA A 169 -11.94 -16.20 11.99
C ALA A 169 -11.60 -15.13 13.05
N ALA A 170 -10.38 -14.58 13.00
CA ALA A 170 -9.95 -13.52 13.91
C ALA A 170 -10.80 -12.25 13.78
N LEU A 171 -11.21 -11.89 12.56
CA LEU A 171 -12.07 -10.74 12.30
C LEU A 171 -13.53 -10.97 12.71
N SER A 172 -14.02 -12.19 12.50
CA SER A 172 -15.39 -12.58 12.87
C SER A 172 -15.55 -12.83 14.37
N GLY A 173 -14.48 -12.68 15.17
CA GLY A 173 -14.45 -13.04 16.58
C GLY A 173 -14.66 -14.55 16.84
N SER A 174 -14.52 -15.38 15.80
CA SER A 174 -14.68 -16.82 15.89
C SER A 174 -13.32 -17.44 16.18
N HIS A 175 -13.10 -17.98 17.37
CA HIS A 175 -11.89 -18.76 17.63
C HIS A 175 -11.95 -20.03 16.78
N PRO A 176 -10.96 -20.33 15.90
CA PRO A 176 -10.94 -21.60 15.20
C PRO A 176 -10.86 -22.71 16.25
N ALA A 177 -11.82 -23.64 16.21
CA ALA A 177 -11.77 -24.83 17.05
C ALA A 177 -10.44 -25.56 16.79
N PRO A 178 -9.71 -25.99 17.84
CA PRO A 178 -8.46 -26.69 17.64
C PRO A 178 -8.70 -27.88 16.71
N ALA A 179 -7.87 -27.98 15.66
CA ALA A 179 -7.87 -29.13 14.77
C ALA A 179 -7.76 -30.38 15.63
N ASN A 180 -8.82 -31.19 15.60
CA ASN A 180 -8.88 -32.45 16.30
C ASN A 180 -7.78 -33.35 15.71
N GLU A 181 -6.63 -33.41 16.38
CA GLU A 181 -5.72 -34.55 16.35
C GLU A 181 -6.53 -35.77 16.81
N SER A 182 -7.27 -36.33 15.88
CA SER A 182 -7.96 -37.58 16.02
C SER A 182 -6.91 -38.66 15.84
N ALA A 183 -6.54 -39.21 16.99
CA ALA A 183 -5.93 -40.51 17.17
C ALA A 183 -6.14 -41.46 15.98
N THR A 184 -5.05 -41.96 15.41
CA THR A 184 -4.84 -43.40 15.20
C THR A 184 -3.37 -43.71 15.07
#